data_AF-A0A955EZT7-F1
#
_entry.id   AF-A0A955EZT7-F1
#
_cell.length_a   1.000
_cell.length_b   1.000
_cell.length_c   1.000
_cell.angle_alpha   90.00
_cell.angle_beta   90.00
_cell.angle_gamma   90.00
#
_symmetry.space_group_name_H-M   'P 1'
#
loop_
_entity.id
_entity.type
_entity.pdbx_description
1 polymer ?
#
loop_
_entity_poly.entity_id
_entity_poly.type
_entity_poly.pdbx_seq_one_letter_code
_entity_poly.pdbx_strand_id
1 'polypeptide(L)' 'MIRLLLSLCLLATMLPAQDAEKSVAEWLDYLKPKVEDGAWKEVPWRSEFGTAAVEAQRAKKPLLIWAMNGHPLGCT' A
#
# COMPACT_ATOMS: atom_id res chain seq x y z
N MET A 1 45.65 8.27 -25.03
CA MET A 1 44.65 8.85 -24.10
C MET A 1 43.31 9.12 -24.79
N ILE A 2 43.29 9.75 -25.98
CA ILE A 2 42.04 10.04 -26.73
C ILE A 2 41.22 8.78 -27.09
N ARG A 3 41.88 7.67 -27.48
CA ARG A 3 41.18 6.39 -27.75
C ARG A 3 40.50 5.79 -26.51
N LEU A 4 41.06 5.97 -25.31
CA LEU A 4 40.47 5.45 -24.08
C LEU A 4 39.20 6.23 -23.69
N LEU A 5 39.22 7.55 -23.91
CA LEU A 5 38.07 8.44 -23.71
C LEU A 5 36.92 8.14 -24.69
N LEU A 6 37.23 7.89 -25.98
CA LEU A 6 36.24 7.51 -26.99
C LEU A 6 35.60 6.14 -26.67
N SER A 7 36.40 5.16 -26.23
CA SER A 7 35.88 3.86 -25.81
C SER A 7 35.00 3.93 -24.55
N LEU A 8 35.32 4.84 -23.62
CA LEU A 8 34.52 5.06 -22.41
C LEU A 8 33.16 5.71 -22.72
N CYS A 9 33.13 6.67 -23.65
CA CYS A 9 31.88 7.29 -24.12
C CYS A 9 30.97 6.31 -24.85
N LEU A 10 31.53 5.38 -25.64
CA LEU A 10 30.75 4.34 -26.31
C LEU A 10 30.16 3.32 -25.32
N LEU A 11 30.83 3.06 -24.20
CA LEU A 11 30.34 2.17 -23.15
C LEU A 11 29.22 2.84 -22.33
N ALA A 12 29.32 4.16 -22.10
CA ALA A 12 28.31 4.93 -21.38
C ALA A 12 26.97 5.03 -22.13
N THR A 13 26.97 5.02 -23.46
CA THR A 13 25.74 5.00 -24.28
C THR A 13 25.08 3.62 -24.37
N MET A 14 25.79 2.56 -24.01
CA MET A 14 25.29 1.16 -23.97
C MET A 14 24.71 0.79 -22.61
N LEU A 15 24.87 1.63 -21.58
CA LEU A 15 24.20 1.44 -20.31
C LEU A 15 22.70 1.66 -20.52
N PRO A 16 21.85 0.65 -20.25
CA PRO A 16 20.41 0.87 -20.30
C PRO A 16 20.07 2.02 -19.36
N ALA A 17 19.28 2.98 -19.85
CA ALA A 17 18.79 4.07 -19.02
C ALA A 17 18.16 3.46 -17.76
N GLN A 18 18.70 3.82 -16.60
CA GLN A 18 18.33 3.22 -15.31
C GLN A 18 16.88 3.55 -14.91
N ASP A 19 16.22 4.45 -15.65
CA ASP A 19 14.89 4.98 -15.38
C ASP A 19 13.92 4.68 -16.53
N ALA A 20 13.63 3.39 -16.77
CA ALA A 20 12.45 3.07 -17.58
C ALA A 20 11.20 3.48 -16.77
N GLU A 21 10.49 4.52 -17.24
CA GLU A 21 9.22 4.93 -16.65
C GLU A 21 8.26 3.72 -16.64
N LYS A 22 7.81 3.34 -15.43
CA LYS A 22 6.79 2.30 -15.31
C LYS A 22 5.52 2.75 -16.01
N SER A 23 4.98 1.88 -16.84
CA SER A 23 3.66 2.06 -17.43
C SER A 23 2.59 2.17 -16.35
N VAL A 24 1.46 2.78 -16.70
CA VAL A 24 0.29 2.83 -15.83
C VAL A 24 -0.14 1.42 -15.39
N ALA A 25 -0.03 0.43 -16.27
CA ALA A 25 -0.38 -0.95 -15.96
C ALA A 25 0.50 -1.56 -14.86
N GLU A 26 1.81 -1.31 -14.90
CA GLU A 26 2.75 -1.77 -13.88
C GLU A 26 2.50 -1.08 -12.53
N TRP A 27 2.12 0.20 -12.55
CA TRP A 27 1.72 0.90 -11.34
C TRP A 27 0.42 0.35 -10.74
N LEU A 28 -0.59 0.13 -11.57
CA LEU A 28 -1.86 -0.44 -11.12
C LEU A 28 -1.67 -1.83 -10.52
N ASP A 29 -0.78 -2.64 -11.10
CA ASP A 29 -0.47 -3.95 -10.55
C ASP A 29 0.26 -3.86 -9.20
N TYR A 30 1.25 -2.96 -9.10
CA TYR A 30 1.98 -2.71 -7.85
C TYR A 30 1.08 -2.22 -6.71
N LEU A 31 0.04 -1.44 -7.01
CA LEU A 31 -0.90 -0.89 -6.02
C LEU A 31 -1.94 -1.89 -5.53
N LYS A 32 -2.07 -3.07 -6.16
CA LYS A 32 -3.02 -4.08 -5.70
C LYS A 32 -2.59 -4.58 -4.31
N PRO A 33 -3.53 -4.68 -3.36
CA PRO A 33 -3.24 -5.33 -2.09
C PRO A 33 -2.76 -6.75 -2.35
N LYS A 34 -1.70 -7.15 -1.65
CA LYS A 34 -1.24 -8.54 -1.67
C LYS A 34 -2.20 -9.40 -0.85
N VAL A 35 -2.05 -10.72 -0.96
CA VAL A 35 -2.90 -11.66 -0.21
C VAL A 35 -2.71 -11.45 1.29
N GLU A 36 -1.47 -11.22 1.73
CA GLU A 36 -1.13 -10.92 3.12
C GLU A 36 -1.76 -9.63 3.67
N ASP A 37 -2.08 -8.66 2.81
CA ASP A 37 -2.75 -7.41 3.20
C ASP A 37 -4.24 -7.63 3.54
N GLY A 38 -4.76 -8.83 3.33
CA GLY A 38 -6.16 -9.19 3.52
C GLY A 38 -6.58 -9.56 4.94
N ALA A 39 -5.65 -9.66 5.90
CA ALA A 39 -5.93 -10.20 7.25
C ALA A 39 -7.05 -9.46 8.00
N TRP A 40 -7.26 -8.17 7.73
CA TRP A 40 -8.35 -7.39 8.32
C TRP A 40 -9.74 -7.91 7.92
N LYS A 41 -9.88 -8.63 6.81
CA LYS A 41 -11.16 -9.20 6.35
C LYS A 41 -11.63 -10.36 7.21
N GLU A 42 -10.71 -11.07 7.86
CA GLU A 42 -11.00 -12.21 8.72
C GLU A 42 -11.50 -11.80 10.11
N VAL A 43 -11.33 -10.52 10.47
CA VAL A 43 -11.87 -10.00 11.73
C VAL A 43 -13.40 -9.98 11.60
N PRO A 44 -14.15 -10.56 12.55
CA PRO A 44 -15.60 -10.57 12.52
C PRO A 44 -16.15 -9.19 12.93
N TRP A 45 -16.02 -8.19 12.05
CA TRP A 45 -16.46 -6.83 12.31
C TRP A 45 -17.95 -6.77 12.65
N ARG A 46 -18.32 -5.78 13.45
CA ARG A 46 -19.71 -5.43 13.76
C ARG A 46 -19.98 -4.05 13.21
N SER A 47 -21.10 -3.90 12.52
CA SER A 47 -21.56 -2.61 11.99
C SER A 47 -22.25 -1.75 13.05
N GLU A 48 -22.71 -2.35 14.15
CA GLU A 48 -23.46 -1.68 15.21
C GLU A 48 -22.68 -1.67 16.52
N PHE A 49 -22.43 -0.47 17.04
CA PHE A 49 -21.68 -0.28 18.28
C PHE A 49 -22.35 -0.93 19.50
N GLY A 50 -23.67 -0.76 19.67
CA GLY A 50 -24.39 -1.25 20.84
C GLY A 50 -24.33 -2.77 20.97
N THR A 51 -24.57 -3.47 19.86
CA THR A 51 -24.46 -4.93 19.78
C THR A 51 -23.04 -5.40 20.10
N ALA A 52 -22.03 -4.77 19.51
CA ALA A 52 -20.62 -5.09 19.77
C ALA A 52 -20.21 -4.88 21.24
N ALA A 53 -20.69 -3.81 21.88
CA ALA A 53 -20.41 -3.52 23.28
C ALA A 53 -21.02 -4.58 24.22
N VAL A 54 -22.26 -5.02 23.96
CA VAL A 54 -22.90 -6.09 24.73
C VAL A 54 -22.14 -7.42 24.56
N GLU A 55 -21.72 -7.76 23.33
CA GLU A 55 -20.93 -8.96 23.06
C GLU A 55 -19.58 -8.96 23.80
N ALA A 56 -18.84 -7.85 23.73
CA ALA A 56 -17.55 -7.69 24.39
C ALA A 56 -17.66 -7.82 25.92
N GLN A 57 -18.69 -7.20 26.50
CA GLN A 57 -18.96 -7.28 27.93
C GLN A 57 -19.28 -8.71 28.36
N ARG A 58 -20.16 -9.42 27.62
CA ARG A 58 -20.50 -10.82 27.90
C ARG A 58 -19.27 -11.73 27.82
N ALA A 59 -18.42 -11.50 26.83
CA ALA A 59 -17.18 -12.25 26.62
C ALA A 59 -16.05 -11.87 27.58
N LYS A 60 -16.20 -10.79 28.37
CA LYS A 60 -15.15 -10.18 29.20
C LYS A 60 -13.88 -9.88 28.40
N LYS A 61 -14.04 -9.32 27.20
CA LYS A 61 -12.93 -8.94 26.31
C LYS A 61 -12.96 -7.44 26.03
N PRO A 62 -11.80 -6.80 25.80
CA PRO A 62 -11.76 -5.40 25.36
C PRO A 62 -12.45 -5.23 24.00
N LEU A 63 -13.06 -4.07 23.79
CA LEU A 63 -13.70 -3.68 22.52
C LEU A 63 -12.72 -2.84 21.69
N LEU A 64 -12.38 -3.32 20.48
CA LEU A 64 -11.68 -2.53 19.47
C LEU A 64 -12.71 -1.74 18.65
N ILE A 65 -12.59 -0.42 18.63
CA ILE A 65 -13.42 0.45 17.79
C ILE A 65 -12.56 0.95 16.64
N TRP A 66 -12.91 0.57 15.42
CA TRP A 66 -12.32 1.08 14.19
C TRP A 66 -13.27 2.11 13.58
N ALA A 67 -12.98 3.38 13.80
CA ALA A 67 -13.77 4.50 13.28
C ALA A 67 -12.88 5.43 12.45
N MET A 68 -13.42 5.99 11.38
CA MET A 68 -12.76 7.09 10.67
C MET A 68 -13.03 8.39 11.43
N ASN A 69 -11.98 8.98 12.01
CA ASN A 69 -12.07 10.24 12.75
C ASN A 69 -12.02 11.48 11.83
N GLY A 70 -12.47 11.36 10.58
CA GLY A 70 -12.34 12.42 9.56
C GLY A 70 -13.67 12.73 8.86
N HIS A 71 -13.81 13.97 8.38
CA HIS A 71 -14.88 14.30 7.44
C HIS A 71 -14.75 13.37 6.22
N PRO A 72 -15.83 12.72 5.75
CA PRO A 72 -15.76 11.69 4.70
C PRO A 72 -15.15 12.16 3.36
N LEU A 73 -14.96 13.48 3.20
CA LEU A 73 -14.35 14.11 2.02
C LEU A 73 -13.09 14.94 2.32
N GLY A 74 -12.54 14.90 3.54
CA GLY A 74 -11.31 15.63 3.88
C GLY A 74 -11.40 17.16 3.81
N CYS A 75 -12.60 17.74 3.79
CA CYS A 75 -12.80 19.19 3.79
C CYS A 75 -12.63 19.77 5.21
N THR A 76 -11.41 20.07 5.63
CA THR A 76 -11.12 21.00 6.74
C THR A 76 -10.34 22.19 6.22
#